data_AF-A0A1C7P8D2-F1
#
_entry.id   AF-A0A1C7P8D2-F1
#
_cell.length_a   1.000
_cell.length_b   1.000
_cell.length_c   1.000
_cell.angle_alpha   90.00
_cell.angle_beta   90.00
_cell.angle_gamma   90.00
#
_symmetry.space_group_name_H-M   'P 1'
#
loop_
_entity.id
_entity.type
_entity.pdbx_description
1 polymer ?
#
loop_
_entity_poly.entity_id
_entity_poly.type
_entity_poly.pdbx_seq_one_letter_code
_entity_poly.pdbx_strand_id
1 'polypeptide(L)'
;MKTKGKWKVLAGGFFSYTFDAMDLVLLALCLRPIMLELDLSPAEGGFLATATMIGVALSAILGGWFSDNYGRRVAMLVSLISFSILTMLIAATSNYWEIFVLRFLAGLGLGGIWGVIAAYIAETWPPHQRGRAAAFALSSFPIGVALASMFVGLIVPEYGWRMVFLTGGLALFVAIYIYFFVPESEVWLEQRRQRIEARERGTLDASRVTIAEIFSPELRRNSILGAIVAGLALSAYWGTTTWLPTYLVEERGLSVSDMGTFMTILSVGMFIGYQIFGLIADLIGKRLALIITLFGCAVTLPMYAIATDRTVLLWLGPLYAFFVAWVGLFGSYFAEIYPAHVRATGSGFCFNVGRGISAFAPVLFGGLAQLVSLQLALGLCGVLFLASGIVMIFMPNSERLAIARQPDKTDNLASSSLPVRP
;
A
#
# COMPACT_ATOMS: atom_id res chain seq x y z
N MET A 1 9.45 26.50 3.62
CA MET A 1 9.94 25.67 2.49
C MET A 1 8.97 25.78 1.32
N LYS A 2 9.38 26.40 0.20
CA LYS A 2 8.59 26.38 -1.04
C LYS A 2 8.69 24.96 -1.59
N THR A 3 7.62 24.17 -1.47
CA THR A 3 7.57 22.75 -1.86
C THR A 3 7.55 22.60 -3.39
N LYS A 4 8.70 22.84 -4.02
CA LYS A 4 8.90 22.61 -5.46
C LYS A 4 8.62 21.14 -5.76
N GLY A 5 7.73 20.87 -6.70
CA GLY A 5 7.48 19.52 -7.21
C GLY A 5 6.47 18.66 -6.43
N LYS A 6 5.81 19.15 -5.38
CA LYS A 6 4.83 18.34 -4.59
C LYS A 6 3.72 17.68 -5.44
N TRP A 7 3.21 18.41 -6.43
CA TRP A 7 2.19 17.91 -7.37
C TRP A 7 2.76 16.88 -8.34
N LYS A 8 4.04 17.05 -8.70
CA LYS A 8 4.72 16.10 -9.57
C LYS A 8 4.96 14.77 -8.86
N VAL A 9 5.34 14.82 -7.58
CA VAL A 9 5.45 13.66 -6.70
C VAL A 9 4.09 12.99 -6.50
N LEU A 10 3.02 13.78 -6.28
CA LEU A 10 1.67 13.24 -6.15
C LEU A 10 1.23 12.48 -7.41
N ALA A 11 1.37 13.10 -8.58
CA ALA A 11 1.03 12.47 -9.85
C ALA A 11 1.91 11.23 -10.12
N GLY A 12 3.21 11.34 -9.89
CA GLY A 12 4.15 10.22 -10.03
C GLY A 12 3.76 9.05 -9.14
N GLY A 13 3.48 9.31 -7.85
CA GLY A 13 3.03 8.29 -6.91
C GLY A 13 1.68 7.67 -7.27
N PHE A 14 0.71 8.49 -7.67
CA PHE A 14 -0.61 8.02 -8.10
C PHE A 14 -0.52 7.05 -9.28
N PHE A 15 0.15 7.45 -10.37
CA PHE A 15 0.26 6.58 -11.54
C PHE A 15 1.16 5.37 -11.27
N SER A 16 2.21 5.54 -10.47
CA SER A 16 3.06 4.41 -10.07
C SER A 16 2.27 3.32 -9.35
N TYR A 17 1.43 3.72 -8.38
CA TYR A 17 0.61 2.77 -7.64
C TYR A 17 -0.56 2.20 -8.46
N THR A 18 -1.07 2.97 -9.44
CA THR A 18 -2.03 2.47 -10.43
C THR A 18 -1.46 1.30 -11.21
N PHE A 19 -0.25 1.44 -11.77
CA PHE A 19 0.35 0.37 -12.58
C PHE A 19 0.92 -0.77 -11.73
N ASP A 20 1.37 -0.51 -10.50
CA ASP A 20 1.66 -1.57 -9.52
C ASP A 20 0.43 -2.46 -9.28
N ALA A 21 -0.73 -1.85 -9.04
CA ALA A 21 -1.99 -2.56 -8.84
C ALA A 21 -2.44 -3.32 -10.10
N MET A 22 -2.29 -2.71 -11.27
CA MET A 22 -2.60 -3.34 -12.55
C MET A 22 -1.78 -4.62 -12.73
N ASP A 23 -0.46 -4.51 -12.65
CA ASP A 23 0.48 -5.64 -12.86
C ASP A 23 0.20 -6.81 -11.91
N LEU A 24 0.00 -6.49 -10.63
CA LEU A 24 -0.29 -7.45 -9.57
C LEU A 24 -1.49 -8.34 -9.92
N VAL A 25 -2.53 -7.76 -10.54
CA VAL A 25 -3.81 -8.44 -10.83
C VAL A 25 -3.82 -9.09 -12.21
N LEU A 26 -2.96 -8.67 -13.15
CA LEU A 26 -2.89 -9.28 -14.48
C LEU A 26 -2.69 -10.80 -14.43
N LEU A 27 -1.80 -11.31 -13.56
CA LEU A 27 -1.60 -12.76 -13.44
C LEU A 27 -2.88 -13.48 -13.00
N ALA A 28 -3.55 -12.95 -11.98
CA ALA A 28 -4.76 -13.55 -11.42
C ALA A 28 -5.88 -13.66 -12.47
N LEU A 29 -6.05 -12.61 -13.28
CA LEU A 29 -7.04 -12.59 -14.35
C LEU A 29 -6.70 -13.50 -15.53
N CYS A 30 -5.40 -13.68 -15.82
CA CYS A 30 -4.93 -14.57 -16.89
C CYS A 30 -4.65 -16.00 -16.43
N LEU A 31 -4.85 -16.34 -15.15
CA LEU A 31 -4.39 -17.62 -14.60
C LEU A 31 -5.07 -18.83 -15.28
N ARG A 32 -6.38 -18.76 -15.47
CA ARG A 32 -7.16 -19.83 -16.11
C ARG A 32 -6.69 -20.13 -17.55
N PRO A 33 -6.58 -19.16 -18.48
CA PRO A 33 -6.08 -19.44 -19.82
C PRO A 33 -4.63 -19.92 -19.83
N ILE A 34 -3.77 -19.44 -18.92
CA ILE A 34 -2.39 -19.95 -18.77
C ILE A 34 -2.42 -21.44 -18.41
N MET A 35 -3.23 -21.83 -17.42
CA MET A 35 -3.33 -23.22 -16.98
C MET A 35 -3.85 -24.15 -18.07
N LEU A 36 -4.84 -23.70 -18.85
CA LEU A 36 -5.40 -24.49 -19.95
C LEU A 36 -4.39 -24.70 -21.09
N GLU A 37 -3.61 -23.68 -21.44
CA GLU A 37 -2.65 -23.78 -22.55
C GLU A 37 -1.40 -24.60 -22.17
N LEU A 38 -0.93 -24.47 -20.93
CA LEU A 38 0.27 -25.15 -20.45
C LEU A 38 -0.03 -26.49 -19.73
N ASP A 39 -1.29 -26.94 -19.75
CA ASP A 39 -1.78 -28.15 -19.08
C ASP A 39 -1.37 -28.22 -17.58
N LEU A 40 -1.53 -27.11 -16.87
CA LEU A 40 -1.10 -26.98 -15.47
C LEU A 40 -2.19 -27.46 -14.52
N SER A 41 -1.77 -28.15 -13.48
CA SER A 41 -2.61 -28.44 -12.33
C SER A 41 -3.03 -27.16 -11.58
N PRO A 42 -4.16 -27.17 -10.85
CA PRO A 42 -4.52 -26.07 -9.96
C PRO A 42 -3.45 -25.70 -8.93
N ALA A 43 -2.68 -26.69 -8.47
CA ALA A 43 -1.56 -26.47 -7.55
C ALA A 43 -0.45 -25.63 -8.19
N GLU A 44 -0.05 -25.96 -9.43
CA GLU A 44 0.96 -25.20 -10.20
C GLU A 44 0.49 -23.77 -10.49
N GLY A 45 -0.78 -23.60 -10.89
CA GLY A 45 -1.38 -22.27 -11.06
C GLY A 45 -1.33 -21.45 -9.76
N GLY A 46 -1.66 -22.06 -8.62
CA GLY A 46 -1.55 -21.45 -7.30
C GLY A 46 -0.12 -21.01 -6.97
N PHE A 47 0.88 -21.86 -7.26
CA PHE A 47 2.28 -21.55 -7.01
C PHE A 47 2.80 -20.34 -7.81
N LEU A 48 2.31 -20.10 -9.04
CA LEU A 48 2.64 -18.88 -9.80
C LEU A 48 2.18 -17.61 -9.08
N ALA A 49 0.96 -17.61 -8.55
CA ALA A 49 0.43 -16.49 -7.78
C ALA A 49 1.23 -16.28 -6.48
N THR A 50 1.53 -17.39 -5.78
CA THR A 50 2.36 -17.35 -4.56
C THR A 50 3.76 -16.81 -4.83
N ALA A 51 4.42 -17.22 -5.92
CA ALA A 51 5.75 -16.74 -6.28
C ALA A 51 5.79 -15.20 -6.40
N THR A 52 4.79 -14.63 -7.07
CA THR A 52 4.64 -13.16 -7.16
C THR A 52 4.52 -12.54 -5.77
N MET A 53 3.66 -13.10 -4.91
CA MET A 53 3.44 -12.57 -3.56
C MET A 53 4.67 -12.68 -2.65
N ILE A 54 5.48 -13.74 -2.78
CA ILE A 54 6.75 -13.86 -2.05
C ILE A 54 7.72 -12.78 -2.52
N GLY A 55 7.85 -12.57 -3.83
CA GLY A 55 8.67 -11.47 -4.37
C GLY A 55 8.22 -10.11 -3.83
N VAL A 56 6.90 -9.88 -3.81
CA VAL A 56 6.29 -8.67 -3.25
C VAL A 56 6.58 -8.50 -1.75
N ALA A 57 6.53 -9.58 -0.98
CA ALA A 57 6.82 -9.56 0.46
C ALA A 57 8.31 -9.26 0.74
N LEU A 58 9.23 -9.82 -0.07
CA LEU A 58 10.67 -9.56 0.07
C LEU A 58 11.04 -8.13 -0.33
N SER A 59 10.47 -7.63 -1.43
CA SER A 59 10.75 -6.29 -1.93
C SER A 59 10.21 -5.17 -1.05
N ALA A 60 9.25 -5.46 -0.19
CA ALA A 60 8.83 -4.53 0.84
C ALA A 60 9.96 -4.05 1.74
N ILE A 61 10.80 -5.00 2.17
CA ILE A 61 11.91 -4.76 3.08
C ILE A 61 13.05 -4.13 2.29
N LEU A 62 13.38 -4.72 1.14
CA LEU A 62 14.49 -4.28 0.30
C LEU A 62 14.23 -2.92 -0.37
N GLY A 63 13.00 -2.64 -0.80
CA GLY A 63 12.64 -1.42 -1.50
C GLY A 63 12.60 -0.20 -0.58
N GLY A 64 12.12 -0.37 0.66
CA GLY A 64 12.23 0.68 1.69
C GLY A 64 13.68 0.98 2.05
N TRP A 65 14.47 -0.08 2.28
CA TRP A 65 15.91 0.03 2.51
C TRP A 65 16.65 0.73 1.37
N PHE A 66 16.35 0.34 0.13
CA PHE A 66 16.96 0.93 -1.06
C PHE A 66 16.58 2.41 -1.19
N SER A 67 15.32 2.75 -0.93
CA SER A 67 14.84 4.13 -0.92
C SER A 67 15.53 5.00 0.13
N ASP A 68 15.71 4.50 1.35
CA ASP A 68 16.37 5.25 2.41
C ASP A 68 17.89 5.45 2.14
N ASN A 69 18.52 4.53 1.40
CA ASN A 69 19.96 4.60 1.10
C ASN A 69 20.30 5.30 -0.22
N TYR A 70 19.46 5.18 -1.25
CA TYR A 70 19.75 5.62 -2.61
C TYR A 70 18.81 6.71 -3.15
N GLY A 71 17.72 7.01 -2.44
CA GLY A 71 16.81 8.11 -2.75
C GLY A 71 15.42 7.64 -3.15
N ARG A 72 14.43 8.52 -2.95
CA ARG A 72 13.00 8.21 -3.20
C ARG A 72 12.75 8.05 -4.68
N ARG A 73 13.27 8.99 -5.49
CA ARG A 73 13.11 8.99 -6.94
C ARG A 73 13.76 7.76 -7.57
N VAL A 74 14.99 7.45 -7.15
CA VAL A 74 15.73 6.30 -7.70
C VAL A 74 15.03 4.98 -7.37
N ALA A 75 14.53 4.82 -6.14
CA ALA A 75 13.78 3.64 -5.76
C ALA A 75 12.50 3.44 -6.58
N MET A 76 11.73 4.52 -6.84
CA MET A 76 10.55 4.44 -7.71
C MET A 76 10.93 4.04 -9.15
N LEU A 77 12.00 4.60 -9.70
CA LEU A 77 12.46 4.26 -11.06
C LEU A 77 12.88 2.81 -11.18
N VAL A 78 13.69 2.32 -10.23
CA VAL A 78 14.15 0.91 -10.23
C VAL A 78 12.97 -0.04 -10.12
N SER A 79 12.03 0.26 -9.23
CA SER A 79 10.78 -0.51 -9.09
C SER A 79 10.00 -0.56 -10.40
N LEU A 80 9.59 0.60 -10.94
CA LEU A 80 8.80 0.69 -12.16
C LEU A 80 9.46 0.00 -13.36
N ILE A 81 10.75 0.29 -13.59
CA ILE A 81 11.47 -0.26 -14.74
C ILE A 81 11.62 -1.78 -14.60
N SER A 82 11.99 -2.26 -13.41
CA SER A 82 12.22 -3.69 -13.19
C SER A 82 10.94 -4.51 -13.40
N PHE A 83 9.84 -4.21 -12.71
CA PHE A 83 8.63 -5.00 -12.87
C PHE A 83 8.04 -4.85 -14.27
N SER A 84 8.09 -3.65 -14.88
CA SER A 84 7.53 -3.45 -16.23
C SER A 84 8.23 -4.35 -17.26
N ILE A 85 9.56 -4.36 -17.26
CA ILE A 85 10.35 -5.18 -18.19
C ILE A 85 10.11 -6.66 -17.90
N LEU A 86 10.19 -7.08 -16.63
CA LEU A 86 10.01 -8.48 -16.25
C LEU A 86 8.62 -9.02 -16.59
N THR A 87 7.57 -8.20 -16.41
CA THR A 87 6.21 -8.56 -16.81
C THR A 87 6.08 -8.61 -18.32
N MET A 88 6.61 -7.65 -19.07
CA MET A 88 6.58 -7.69 -20.54
C MET A 88 7.26 -8.95 -21.10
N LEU A 89 8.35 -9.41 -20.48
CA LEU A 89 9.05 -10.63 -20.89
C LEU A 89 8.18 -11.88 -20.79
N ILE A 90 7.11 -11.87 -19.97
CA ILE A 90 6.16 -12.99 -19.88
C ILE A 90 5.48 -13.24 -21.23
N ALA A 91 5.29 -12.20 -22.05
CA ALA A 91 4.70 -12.34 -23.37
C ALA A 91 5.53 -13.24 -24.32
N ALA A 92 6.82 -13.43 -24.04
CA ALA A 92 7.73 -14.28 -24.83
C ALA A 92 7.94 -15.68 -24.23
N THR A 93 7.26 -16.02 -23.14
CA THR A 93 7.49 -17.29 -22.42
C THR A 93 6.80 -18.48 -23.08
N SER A 94 7.44 -19.63 -22.97
CA SER A 94 6.98 -20.89 -23.57
C SER A 94 6.72 -21.99 -22.54
N ASN A 95 7.21 -21.86 -21.30
CA ASN A 95 7.01 -22.87 -20.27
C ASN A 95 6.71 -22.27 -18.89
N TYR A 96 6.22 -23.13 -18.01
CA TYR A 96 5.85 -22.80 -16.63
C TYR A 96 6.97 -22.11 -15.83
N TRP A 97 8.21 -22.62 -15.91
CA TRP A 97 9.31 -22.16 -15.07
C TRP A 97 9.77 -20.75 -15.44
N GLU A 98 9.73 -20.40 -16.73
CA GLU A 98 9.99 -19.03 -17.16
C GLU A 98 8.98 -18.05 -16.55
N ILE A 99 7.69 -18.38 -16.60
CA ILE A 99 6.63 -17.55 -16.00
C ILE A 99 6.83 -17.46 -14.49
N PHE A 100 7.13 -18.59 -13.84
CA PHE A 100 7.34 -18.66 -12.40
C PHE A 100 8.48 -17.74 -11.93
N VAL A 101 9.64 -17.84 -12.58
CA VAL A 101 10.82 -17.02 -12.24
C VAL A 101 10.55 -15.55 -12.55
N LEU A 102 10.02 -15.23 -13.73
CA LEU A 102 9.69 -13.84 -14.09
C LEU A 102 8.67 -13.24 -13.12
N ARG A 103 7.69 -14.01 -12.65
CA ARG A 103 6.70 -13.55 -11.68
C ARG A 103 7.27 -13.31 -10.29
N PHE A 104 8.14 -14.20 -9.82
CA PHE A 104 8.89 -13.97 -8.59
C PHE A 104 9.74 -12.68 -8.68
N LEU A 105 10.49 -12.51 -9.77
CA LEU A 105 11.35 -11.34 -9.96
C LEU A 105 10.54 -10.05 -10.17
N ALA A 106 9.43 -10.10 -10.91
CA ALA A 106 8.53 -8.95 -11.07
C ALA A 106 7.92 -8.55 -9.71
N GLY A 107 7.56 -9.55 -8.89
CA GLY A 107 7.17 -9.33 -7.51
C GLY A 107 8.22 -8.57 -6.69
N LEU A 108 9.52 -8.86 -6.91
CA LEU A 108 10.61 -8.10 -6.27
C LEU A 108 10.66 -6.63 -6.73
N GLY A 109 10.17 -6.31 -7.92
CA GLY A 109 10.03 -4.94 -8.40
C GLY A 109 8.84 -4.20 -7.79
N LEU A 110 7.71 -4.89 -7.55
CA LEU A 110 6.43 -4.30 -7.12
C LEU A 110 6.41 -3.83 -5.66
N GLY A 111 6.80 -4.68 -4.71
CA GLY A 111 6.39 -4.53 -3.30
C GLY A 111 7.01 -3.36 -2.50
N GLY A 112 8.06 -2.72 -3.04
CA GLY A 112 8.69 -1.56 -2.40
C GLY A 112 7.93 -0.24 -2.58
N ILE A 113 7.12 -0.10 -3.63
CA ILE A 113 6.72 1.22 -4.12
C ILE A 113 5.78 1.98 -3.18
N TRP A 114 4.89 1.26 -2.47
CA TRP A 114 3.93 1.85 -1.54
C TRP A 114 4.61 2.66 -0.43
N GLY A 115 5.62 2.07 0.23
CA GLY A 115 6.37 2.73 1.31
C GLY A 115 7.19 3.91 0.80
N VAL A 116 7.73 3.80 -0.43
CA VAL A 116 8.45 4.90 -1.07
C VAL A 116 7.52 6.08 -1.37
N ILE A 117 6.34 5.83 -1.94
CA ILE A 117 5.34 6.88 -2.22
C ILE A 117 4.92 7.57 -0.92
N ALA A 118 4.61 6.80 0.13
CA ALA A 118 4.23 7.32 1.43
C ALA A 118 5.33 8.22 2.03
N ALA A 119 6.58 7.77 2.02
CA ALA A 119 7.72 8.55 2.50
C ALA A 119 7.94 9.82 1.67
N TYR A 120 7.85 9.72 0.34
CA TYR A 120 8.08 10.84 -0.57
C TYR A 120 7.02 11.94 -0.41
N ILE A 121 5.75 11.55 -0.26
CA ILE A 121 4.66 12.48 0.04
C ILE A 121 4.88 13.10 1.42
N ALA A 122 5.25 12.31 2.43
CA ALA A 122 5.53 12.83 3.77
C ALA A 122 6.71 13.82 3.80
N GLU A 123 7.67 13.69 2.89
CA GLU A 123 8.82 14.60 2.79
C GLU A 123 8.54 15.86 1.97
N THR A 124 7.58 15.82 1.04
CA THR A 124 7.32 16.92 0.09
C THR A 124 6.05 17.72 0.38
N TRP A 125 5.11 17.17 1.14
CA TRP A 125 3.87 17.85 1.51
C TRP A 125 3.94 18.42 2.93
N PRO A 126 3.27 19.56 3.20
CA PRO A 126 3.20 20.13 4.54
C PRO A 126 2.43 19.20 5.49
N PRO A 127 2.77 19.15 6.79
CA PRO A 127 2.19 18.19 7.75
C PRO A 127 0.66 18.06 7.72
N HIS A 128 -0.05 19.19 7.59
CA HIS A 128 -1.52 19.29 7.56
C HIS A 128 -2.15 18.91 6.20
N GLN A 129 -1.37 18.44 5.22
CA GLN A 129 -1.89 17.96 3.92
C GLN A 129 -1.33 16.58 3.56
N ARG A 130 -0.38 16.03 4.33
CA ARG A 130 0.27 14.75 4.03
C ARG A 130 -0.72 13.59 4.02
N GLY A 131 -1.70 13.61 4.94
CA GLY A 131 -2.75 12.60 5.01
C GLY A 131 -3.56 12.57 3.72
N ARG A 132 -4.11 13.72 3.31
CA ARG A 132 -4.87 13.89 2.06
C ARG A 132 -4.08 13.47 0.83
N ALA A 133 -2.84 13.94 0.72
CA ALA A 133 -1.99 13.65 -0.43
C ALA A 133 -1.67 12.15 -0.54
N ALA A 134 -1.32 11.50 0.58
CA ALA A 134 -1.05 10.07 0.60
C ALA A 134 -2.30 9.25 0.30
N ALA A 135 -3.43 9.60 0.92
CA ALA A 135 -4.71 8.93 0.68
C ALA A 135 -5.14 9.04 -0.78
N PHE A 136 -5.00 10.21 -1.41
CA PHE A 136 -5.29 10.40 -2.83
C PHE A 136 -4.37 9.59 -3.74
N ALA A 137 -3.06 9.60 -3.50
CA ALA A 137 -2.12 8.83 -4.33
C ALA A 137 -2.39 7.32 -4.22
N LEU A 138 -2.66 6.84 -3.00
CA LEU A 138 -2.89 5.42 -2.72
C LEU A 138 -4.31 4.96 -3.03
N SER A 139 -5.27 5.87 -3.25
CA SER A 139 -6.62 5.51 -3.73
C SER A 139 -6.66 5.04 -5.18
N SER A 140 -5.52 5.04 -5.87
CA SER A 140 -5.42 4.67 -7.29
C SER A 140 -5.41 3.17 -7.56
N PHE A 141 -5.29 2.30 -6.53
CA PHE A 141 -5.25 0.86 -6.69
C PHE A 141 -6.46 0.29 -7.49
N PRO A 142 -7.73 0.65 -7.19
CA PRO A 142 -8.87 0.13 -7.94
C PRO A 142 -8.87 0.54 -9.41
N ILE A 143 -8.25 1.68 -9.74
CA ILE A 143 -8.10 2.13 -11.13
C ILE A 143 -7.17 1.18 -11.88
N GLY A 144 -6.08 0.74 -11.24
CA GLY A 144 -5.18 -0.27 -11.79
C GLY A 144 -5.89 -1.59 -12.05
N VAL A 145 -6.70 -2.05 -11.10
CA VAL A 145 -7.53 -3.27 -11.26
C VAL A 145 -8.52 -3.12 -12.41
N ALA A 146 -9.19 -1.97 -12.55
CA ALA A 146 -10.11 -1.71 -13.64
C ALA A 146 -9.41 -1.72 -15.00
N LEU A 147 -8.22 -1.11 -15.10
CA LEU A 147 -7.40 -1.14 -16.31
C LEU A 147 -6.95 -2.57 -16.65
N ALA A 148 -6.52 -3.35 -15.65
CA ALA A 148 -6.16 -4.76 -15.84
C ALA A 148 -7.34 -5.56 -16.43
N SER A 149 -8.52 -5.45 -15.82
CA SER A 149 -9.75 -6.12 -16.31
C SER A 149 -10.13 -5.68 -17.72
N MET A 150 -10.02 -4.39 -18.02
CA MET A 150 -10.29 -3.85 -19.36
C MET A 150 -9.32 -4.43 -20.39
N PHE A 151 -8.01 -4.40 -20.12
CA PHE A 151 -7.00 -4.95 -21.04
C PHE A 151 -7.15 -6.46 -21.23
N VAL A 152 -7.40 -7.21 -20.15
CA VAL A 152 -7.66 -8.65 -20.24
C VAL A 152 -8.89 -8.93 -21.12
N GLY A 153 -10.00 -8.22 -20.88
CA GLY A 153 -11.24 -8.42 -21.64
C GLY A 153 -11.12 -8.08 -23.13
N LEU A 154 -10.29 -7.10 -23.49
CA LEU A 154 -10.07 -6.70 -24.89
C LEU A 154 -9.01 -7.57 -25.59
N ILE A 155 -7.94 -7.94 -24.89
CA ILE A 155 -6.76 -8.55 -25.52
C ILE A 155 -6.84 -10.08 -25.51
N VAL A 156 -7.28 -10.71 -24.41
CA VAL A 156 -7.27 -12.18 -24.30
C VAL A 156 -8.11 -12.87 -25.38
N PRO A 157 -9.34 -12.43 -25.69
CA PRO A 157 -10.17 -13.13 -26.67
C PRO A 157 -9.61 -13.13 -28.09
N GLU A 158 -8.93 -12.05 -28.49
CA GLU A 158 -8.44 -11.87 -29.86
C GLU A 158 -6.95 -12.24 -30.03
N TYR A 159 -6.12 -11.94 -29.02
CA TYR A 159 -4.65 -12.02 -29.11
C TYR A 159 -4.03 -12.97 -28.08
N GLY A 160 -4.83 -13.57 -27.21
CA GLY A 160 -4.37 -14.48 -26.17
C GLY A 160 -3.78 -13.80 -24.94
N TRP A 161 -3.53 -14.58 -23.88
CA TRP A 161 -3.13 -14.08 -22.57
C TRP A 161 -1.72 -13.48 -22.54
N ARG A 162 -0.80 -13.95 -23.39
CA ARG A 162 0.58 -13.44 -23.44
C ARG A 162 0.64 -11.95 -23.75
N MET A 163 -0.19 -11.51 -24.68
CA MET A 163 -0.19 -10.12 -25.16
C MET A 163 -0.66 -9.13 -24.11
N VAL A 164 -1.48 -9.57 -23.15
CA VAL A 164 -1.89 -8.73 -22.01
C VAL A 164 -0.68 -8.27 -21.21
N PHE A 165 0.35 -9.12 -21.04
CA PHE A 165 1.51 -8.76 -20.22
C PHE A 165 2.40 -7.68 -20.83
N LEU A 166 2.26 -7.39 -22.13
CA LEU A 166 2.89 -6.22 -22.75
C LEU A 166 2.33 -4.89 -22.19
N THR A 167 1.09 -4.88 -21.68
CA THR A 167 0.51 -3.69 -21.04
C THR A 167 1.24 -3.29 -19.76
N GLY A 168 2.00 -4.20 -19.13
CA GLY A 168 2.92 -3.86 -18.04
C GLY A 168 3.93 -2.78 -18.42
N GLY A 169 4.27 -2.67 -19.71
CA GLY A 169 5.13 -1.61 -20.26
C GLY A 169 4.58 -0.19 -20.07
N LEU A 170 3.29 -0.02 -19.77
CA LEU A 170 2.71 1.29 -19.51
C LEU A 170 3.34 2.01 -18.30
N ALA A 171 3.82 1.26 -17.31
CA ALA A 171 4.55 1.82 -16.17
C ALA A 171 5.89 2.48 -16.57
N LEU A 172 6.47 2.13 -17.73
CA LEU A 172 7.68 2.78 -18.24
C LEU A 172 7.42 4.25 -18.62
N PHE A 173 6.21 4.60 -19.06
CA PHE A 173 5.87 6.02 -19.30
C PHE A 173 5.84 6.82 -18.00
N VAL A 174 5.42 6.19 -16.89
CA VAL A 174 5.49 6.80 -15.56
C VAL A 174 6.94 6.91 -15.10
N ALA A 175 7.77 5.90 -15.36
CA ALA A 175 9.20 5.97 -15.07
C ALA A 175 9.88 7.12 -15.84
N ILE A 176 9.57 7.28 -17.14
CA ILE A 176 10.02 8.41 -17.96
C ILE A 176 9.58 9.74 -17.33
N TYR A 177 8.31 9.86 -16.94
CA TYR A 177 7.80 11.05 -16.27
C TYR A 177 8.55 11.36 -14.96
N ILE A 178 8.76 10.35 -14.10
CA ILE A 178 9.50 10.50 -12.84
C ILE A 178 10.96 10.89 -13.11
N TYR A 179 11.56 10.33 -14.14
CA TYR A 179 12.92 10.66 -14.54
C TYR A 179 13.02 12.12 -14.98
N PHE A 180 12.14 12.64 -15.82
CA PHE A 180 12.31 14.01 -16.33
C PHE A 180 11.76 15.09 -15.40
N PHE A 181 10.69 14.81 -14.65
CA PHE A 181 9.92 15.87 -14.00
C PHE A 181 9.96 15.86 -12.49
N VAL A 182 10.19 14.71 -11.84
CA VAL A 182 10.10 14.56 -10.39
C VAL A 182 11.47 14.79 -9.74
N PRO A 183 11.64 15.84 -8.91
CA PRO A 183 12.92 16.11 -8.23
C PRO A 183 13.07 15.23 -6.99
N GLU A 184 14.30 14.81 -6.66
CA GLU A 184 14.58 14.05 -5.43
C GLU A 184 14.16 14.79 -4.16
N SER A 185 13.84 14.05 -3.10
CA SER A 185 13.42 14.60 -1.81
C SER A 185 14.49 15.50 -1.18
N GLU A 186 14.15 16.77 -0.93
CA GLU A 186 15.03 17.73 -0.23
C GLU A 186 15.42 17.24 1.17
N VAL A 187 14.49 16.57 1.87
CA VAL A 187 14.74 15.99 3.20
C VAL A 187 15.79 14.89 3.11
N TRP A 188 15.66 13.99 2.12
CA TRP A 188 16.63 12.92 1.93
C TRP A 188 18.00 13.45 1.48
N LEU A 189 18.03 14.46 0.60
CA LEU A 189 19.27 15.10 0.15
C LEU A 189 20.03 15.74 1.30
N GLU A 190 19.33 16.44 2.19
CA GLU A 190 19.92 17.06 3.38
C GLU A 190 20.49 15.99 4.34
N GLN A 191 19.74 14.92 4.59
CA GLN A 191 20.24 13.80 5.41
C GLN A 191 21.45 13.11 4.80
N ARG A 192 21.45 12.94 3.48
CA ARG A 192 22.60 12.38 2.76
C ARG A 192 23.82 13.28 2.89
N ARG A 193 23.66 14.61 2.78
CA ARG A 193 24.74 15.57 2.98
C ARG A 193 25.29 15.49 4.41
N GLN A 194 24.42 15.51 5.42
CA GLN A 194 24.82 15.40 6.83
C GLN A 194 25.58 14.09 7.12
N ARG A 195 25.18 12.97 6.51
CA ARG A 195 25.89 11.68 6.60
C ARG A 195 27.28 11.71 5.99
N ILE A 196 27.43 12.35 4.82
CA ILE A 196 28.72 12.50 4.15
C ILE A 196 29.64 13.38 5.02
N GLU A 197 29.15 14.51 5.51
CA GLU A 197 29.92 15.40 6.39
C GLU A 197 30.34 14.72 7.70
N ALA A 198 29.45 13.93 8.33
CA ALA A 198 29.78 13.17 9.53
C ALA A 198 30.84 12.09 9.28
N ARG A 199 30.79 11.43 8.11
CA ARG A 199 31.80 10.46 7.69
C ARG A 199 33.16 11.12 7.48
N GLU A 200 33.19 12.31 6.87
CA GLU A 200 34.43 13.08 6.69
C GLU A 200 35.02 13.55 8.02
N ARG A 201 34.17 13.84 9.02
CA ARG A 201 34.59 14.23 10.37
C ARG A 201 35.00 13.07 11.28
N GLY A 202 34.81 11.81 10.85
CA GLY A 202 35.15 10.62 11.63
C GLY A 202 34.34 10.46 12.93
N THR A 203 33.21 11.15 13.08
CA THR A 203 32.45 11.23 14.34
C THR A 203 31.31 10.21 14.44
N LEU A 204 30.98 9.51 13.36
CA LEU A 204 29.96 8.46 13.32
C LEU A 204 30.49 7.26 12.54
N ASP A 205 30.15 6.05 13.02
CA ASP A 205 30.09 4.87 12.17
C ASP A 205 28.96 5.12 11.15
N ALA A 206 29.30 5.84 10.07
CA ALA A 206 28.40 6.37 9.05
C ALA A 206 27.87 5.23 8.16
N SER A 207 27.29 4.23 8.80
CA SER A 207 26.77 3.04 8.17
C SER A 207 25.50 3.39 7.40
N ARG A 208 25.35 2.73 6.26
CA ARG A 208 24.10 2.71 5.49
C ARG A 208 22.97 2.31 6.44
N VAL A 209 21.76 2.82 6.17
CA VAL A 209 20.56 2.38 6.88
C VAL A 209 20.49 0.87 6.77
N THR A 210 20.44 0.20 7.90
CA THR A 210 20.25 -1.24 7.98
C THR A 210 18.79 -1.54 8.25
N ILE A 211 18.31 -2.66 7.72
CA ILE A 211 16.95 -3.13 8.03
C ILE A 211 16.80 -3.38 9.54
N ALA A 212 17.89 -3.78 10.22
CA ALA A 212 17.89 -4.03 11.66
C ALA A 212 17.56 -2.78 12.51
N GLU A 213 17.78 -1.56 12.00
CA GLU A 213 17.48 -0.31 12.72
C GLU A 213 16.01 -0.18 13.10
N ILE A 214 15.08 -0.71 12.29
CA ILE A 214 13.65 -0.67 12.61
C ILE A 214 13.29 -1.57 13.80
N PHE A 215 14.21 -2.44 14.22
CA PHE A 215 14.11 -3.30 15.40
C PHE A 215 15.00 -2.84 16.56
N SER A 216 15.58 -1.64 16.47
CA SER A 216 16.23 -0.99 17.61
C SER A 216 15.24 -0.82 18.78
N PRO A 217 15.72 -0.71 20.04
CA PRO A 217 14.85 -0.57 21.21
C PRO A 217 13.80 0.54 21.08
N GLU A 218 14.13 1.61 20.37
CA GLU A 218 13.27 2.79 20.14
C GLU A 218 12.19 2.56 19.08
N LEU A 219 12.47 1.73 18.07
CA LEU A 219 11.60 1.56 16.89
C LEU A 219 10.90 0.20 16.83
N ARG A 220 11.42 -0.83 17.52
CA ARG A 220 10.88 -2.21 17.47
C ARG A 220 9.40 -2.28 17.78
N ARG A 221 8.94 -1.49 18.76
CA ARG A 221 7.54 -1.45 19.17
C ARG A 221 6.65 -0.92 18.04
N ASN A 222 7.11 0.11 17.32
CA ASN A 222 6.38 0.69 16.19
C ASN A 222 6.31 -0.28 15.02
N SER A 223 7.41 -0.99 14.75
CA SER A 223 7.50 -1.98 13.66
C SER A 223 6.62 -3.19 13.90
N ILE A 224 6.67 -3.77 15.11
CA ILE A 224 5.87 -4.97 15.45
C ILE A 224 4.38 -4.61 15.49
N LEU A 225 4.01 -3.56 16.24
CA LEU A 225 2.60 -3.18 16.34
C LEU A 225 2.05 -2.68 15.00
N GLY A 226 2.86 -1.95 14.21
CA GLY A 226 2.48 -1.49 12.88
C GLY A 226 2.23 -2.64 11.91
N ALA A 227 3.09 -3.68 11.93
CA ALA A 227 2.88 -4.90 11.14
C ALA A 227 1.64 -5.69 11.59
N ILE A 228 1.37 -5.77 12.89
CA ILE A 228 0.16 -6.44 13.42
C ILE A 228 -1.11 -5.69 13.00
N VAL A 229 -1.15 -4.36 13.19
CA VAL A 229 -2.28 -3.51 12.79
C VAL A 229 -2.54 -3.64 11.30
N ALA A 230 -1.50 -3.53 10.46
CA ALA A 230 -1.64 -3.71 9.03
C ALA A 230 -2.09 -5.12 8.66
N GLY A 231 -1.53 -6.16 9.27
CA GLY A 231 -1.88 -7.56 9.01
C GLY A 231 -3.33 -7.89 9.34
N LEU A 232 -3.83 -7.43 10.48
CA LEU A 232 -5.23 -7.64 10.88
C LEU A 232 -6.19 -6.90 9.94
N ALA A 233 -5.95 -5.61 9.67
CA ALA A 233 -6.82 -4.81 8.80
C ALA A 233 -6.80 -5.31 7.34
N LEU A 234 -5.62 -5.63 6.80
CA LEU A 234 -5.51 -6.16 5.43
C LEU A 234 -6.13 -7.54 5.32
N SER A 235 -5.98 -8.42 6.32
CA SER A 235 -6.62 -9.73 6.32
C SER A 235 -8.14 -9.61 6.31
N ALA A 236 -8.69 -8.71 7.13
CA ALA A 236 -10.12 -8.42 7.15
C ALA A 236 -10.60 -7.89 5.79
N TYR A 237 -9.85 -6.97 5.19
CA TYR A 237 -10.19 -6.37 3.90
C TYR A 237 -10.13 -7.36 2.74
N TRP A 238 -9.04 -8.12 2.61
CA TRP A 238 -8.91 -9.11 1.53
C TRP A 238 -9.87 -10.29 1.71
N GLY A 239 -10.11 -10.73 2.96
CA GLY A 239 -11.15 -11.71 3.28
C GLY A 239 -12.54 -11.22 2.86
N THR A 240 -12.87 -9.95 3.15
CA THR A 240 -14.14 -9.34 2.76
C THR A 240 -14.25 -9.19 1.25
N THR A 241 -13.33 -8.46 0.62
CA THR A 241 -13.41 -8.07 -0.80
C THR A 241 -13.40 -9.27 -1.75
N THR A 242 -12.71 -10.36 -1.40
CA THR A 242 -12.71 -11.59 -2.20
C THR A 242 -14.09 -12.24 -2.23
N TRP A 243 -14.73 -12.35 -1.07
CA TRP A 243 -15.93 -13.19 -0.90
C TRP A 243 -17.24 -12.39 -0.91
N LEU A 244 -17.19 -11.07 -0.80
CA LEU A 244 -18.36 -10.19 -0.82
C LEU A 244 -19.21 -10.34 -2.10
N PRO A 245 -18.65 -10.40 -3.32
CA PRO A 245 -19.45 -10.62 -4.54
C PRO A 245 -20.22 -11.93 -4.51
N THR A 246 -19.54 -13.02 -4.10
CA THR A 246 -20.14 -14.35 -4.00
C THR A 246 -21.24 -14.38 -2.94
N TYR A 247 -21.01 -13.80 -1.77
CA TYR A 247 -22.02 -13.66 -0.72
C TYR A 247 -23.28 -12.94 -1.21
N LEU A 248 -23.13 -11.86 -1.98
CA LEU A 248 -24.25 -11.10 -2.53
C LEU A 248 -25.10 -11.92 -3.51
N VAL A 249 -24.47 -12.78 -4.30
CA VAL A 249 -25.17 -13.64 -5.27
C VAL A 249 -25.75 -14.87 -4.59
N GLU A 250 -24.93 -15.63 -3.87
CA GLU A 250 -25.29 -16.96 -3.36
C GLU A 250 -26.14 -16.91 -2.08
N GLU A 251 -25.85 -16.01 -1.14
CA GLU A 251 -26.57 -15.92 0.14
C GLU A 251 -27.59 -14.77 0.22
N ARG A 252 -27.47 -13.78 -0.66
CA ARG A 252 -28.45 -12.68 -0.76
C ARG A 252 -29.31 -12.72 -2.01
N GLY A 253 -29.08 -13.69 -2.90
CA GLY A 253 -29.91 -13.94 -4.07
C GLY A 253 -29.94 -12.77 -5.06
N LEU A 254 -28.94 -11.89 -5.03
CA LEU A 254 -28.84 -10.80 -5.99
C LEU A 254 -28.46 -11.35 -7.36
N SER A 255 -29.03 -10.77 -8.40
CA SER A 255 -28.56 -11.05 -9.76
C SER A 255 -27.11 -10.59 -9.94
N VAL A 256 -26.39 -11.17 -10.89
CA VAL A 256 -25.01 -10.76 -11.21
C VAL A 256 -24.94 -9.27 -11.58
N SER A 257 -25.96 -8.75 -12.28
CA SER A 257 -26.09 -7.34 -12.63
C SER A 257 -26.25 -6.45 -11.40
N ASP A 258 -27.08 -6.87 -10.44
CA ASP A 258 -27.29 -6.13 -9.20
C ASP A 258 -26.03 -6.13 -8.33
N MET A 259 -25.34 -7.27 -8.21
CA MET A 259 -24.06 -7.37 -7.51
C MET A 259 -23.06 -6.35 -8.08
N GLY A 260 -22.95 -6.24 -9.41
CA GLY A 260 -22.09 -5.24 -10.04
C GLY A 260 -22.46 -3.80 -9.65
N THR A 261 -23.75 -3.50 -9.58
CA THR A 261 -24.26 -2.19 -9.12
C THR A 261 -23.89 -1.93 -7.65
N PHE A 262 -24.08 -2.91 -6.77
CA PHE A 262 -23.73 -2.81 -5.35
C PHE A 262 -22.24 -2.60 -5.14
N MET A 263 -21.39 -3.35 -5.84
CA MET A 263 -19.93 -3.21 -5.77
C MET A 263 -19.46 -1.86 -6.30
N THR A 264 -20.13 -1.33 -7.33
CA THR A 264 -19.85 0.02 -7.87
C THR A 264 -20.16 1.09 -6.84
N ILE A 265 -21.35 1.05 -6.23
CA ILE A 265 -21.77 2.01 -5.20
C ILE A 265 -20.85 1.92 -3.96
N LEU A 266 -20.49 0.70 -3.56
CA LEU A 266 -19.51 0.45 -2.51
C LEU A 266 -18.17 1.15 -2.81
N SER A 267 -17.68 1.03 -4.04
CA SER A 267 -16.42 1.68 -4.48
C SER A 267 -16.49 3.21 -4.41
N VAL A 268 -17.64 3.80 -4.73
CA VAL A 268 -17.87 5.25 -4.56
C VAL A 268 -17.78 5.65 -3.08
N GLY A 269 -18.41 4.87 -2.18
CA GLY A 269 -18.30 5.06 -0.74
C GLY A 269 -16.85 5.03 -0.26
N MET A 270 -16.05 4.07 -0.76
CA MET A 270 -14.62 3.97 -0.49
C MET A 270 -13.85 5.22 -0.90
N PHE A 271 -14.05 5.68 -2.13
CA PHE A 271 -13.36 6.87 -2.65
C PHE A 271 -13.69 8.11 -1.82
N ILE A 272 -14.98 8.34 -1.51
CA ILE A 272 -15.42 9.45 -0.66
C ILE A 272 -14.80 9.34 0.73
N GLY A 273 -14.75 8.13 1.30
CA GLY A 273 -14.09 7.84 2.58
C GLY A 273 -12.65 8.30 2.61
N TYR A 274 -11.86 7.93 1.59
CA TYR A 274 -10.44 8.29 1.51
C TYR A 274 -10.25 9.81 1.50
N GLN A 275 -11.11 10.54 0.79
CA GLN A 275 -11.05 12.01 0.76
C GLN A 275 -11.45 12.61 2.12
N ILE A 276 -12.61 12.24 2.66
CA ILE A 276 -13.16 12.83 3.88
C ILE A 276 -12.29 12.50 5.10
N PHE A 277 -11.87 11.24 5.27
CA PHE A 277 -10.98 10.89 6.37
C PHE A 277 -9.57 11.44 6.22
N GLY A 278 -9.12 11.71 4.99
CA GLY A 278 -7.94 12.54 4.75
C GLY A 278 -8.10 13.94 5.35
N LEU A 279 -9.27 14.58 5.18
CA LEU A 279 -9.58 15.88 5.79
C LEU A 279 -9.64 15.79 7.33
N ILE A 280 -10.36 14.80 7.84
CA ILE A 280 -10.57 14.57 9.28
C ILE A 280 -9.23 14.30 9.97
N ALA A 281 -8.35 13.50 9.36
CA ALA A 281 -7.05 13.17 9.93
C ALA A 281 -6.15 14.40 10.13
N ASP A 282 -6.33 15.46 9.35
CA ASP A 282 -5.61 16.72 9.55
C ASP A 282 -6.22 17.58 10.69
N LEU A 283 -7.46 17.30 11.11
CA LEU A 283 -8.15 18.00 12.19
C LEU A 283 -7.98 17.35 13.55
N ILE A 284 -8.14 16.03 13.62
CA ILE A 284 -8.17 15.26 14.88
C ILE A 284 -6.91 14.40 15.09
N GLY A 285 -6.00 14.44 14.12
CA GLY A 285 -4.81 13.60 14.07
C GLY A 285 -5.05 12.22 13.46
N LYS A 286 -4.01 11.74 12.78
CA LYS A 286 -4.05 10.49 11.98
C LYS A 286 -4.34 9.26 12.80
N ARG A 287 -3.80 9.17 14.03
CA ARG A 287 -4.02 8.01 14.90
C ARG A 287 -5.50 7.87 15.26
N LEU A 288 -6.16 8.97 15.63
CA LEU A 288 -7.57 8.92 16.01
C LEU A 288 -8.45 8.67 14.79
N ALA A 289 -8.14 9.28 13.64
CA ALA A 289 -8.83 8.99 12.39
C ALA A 289 -8.73 7.50 12.02
N LEU A 290 -7.54 6.89 12.14
CA LEU A 290 -7.32 5.46 11.92
C LEU A 290 -8.17 4.58 12.85
N ILE A 291 -8.20 4.91 14.15
CA ILE A 291 -9.05 4.22 15.13
C ILE A 291 -10.52 4.28 14.68
N ILE A 292 -11.04 5.48 14.37
CA ILE A 292 -12.43 5.67 13.93
C ILE A 292 -12.73 4.83 12.69
N THR A 293 -11.85 4.85 11.69
CA THR A 293 -12.05 4.06 10.45
C THR A 293 -12.04 2.55 10.70
N LEU A 294 -11.14 2.04 11.55
CA LEU A 294 -11.06 0.61 11.85
C LEU A 294 -12.27 0.15 12.66
N PHE A 295 -12.67 0.90 13.69
CA PHE A 295 -13.90 0.59 14.45
C PHE A 295 -15.16 0.76 13.60
N GLY A 296 -15.19 1.74 12.69
CA GLY A 296 -16.28 1.91 11.73
C GLY A 296 -16.45 0.67 10.85
N CYS A 297 -15.35 0.13 10.30
CA CYS A 297 -15.38 -1.15 9.57
C CYS A 297 -15.84 -2.31 10.47
N ALA A 298 -15.34 -2.37 11.71
CA ALA A 298 -15.66 -3.44 12.65
C ALA A 298 -17.16 -3.52 13.01
N VAL A 299 -17.87 -2.39 12.96
CA VAL A 299 -19.33 -2.33 13.23
C VAL A 299 -20.13 -2.52 11.95
N THR A 300 -19.80 -1.76 10.90
CA THR A 300 -20.60 -1.72 9.67
C THR A 300 -20.53 -3.00 8.86
N LEU A 301 -19.41 -3.73 8.89
CA LEU A 301 -19.26 -4.97 8.14
C LEU A 301 -20.14 -6.11 8.71
N PRO A 302 -20.14 -6.41 10.02
CA PRO A 302 -21.11 -7.35 10.58
C PRO A 302 -22.56 -6.95 10.35
N MET A 303 -22.89 -5.65 10.44
CA MET A 303 -24.23 -5.16 10.11
C MET A 303 -24.60 -5.45 8.65
N TYR A 304 -23.67 -5.26 7.72
CA TYR A 304 -23.83 -5.60 6.31
C TYR A 304 -24.01 -7.12 6.12
N ALA A 305 -23.22 -7.92 6.83
CA ALA A 305 -23.25 -9.38 6.75
C ALA A 305 -24.56 -9.97 7.27
N ILE A 306 -25.26 -9.35 8.24
CA ILE A 306 -26.55 -9.83 8.73
C ILE A 306 -27.76 -9.23 8.02
N ALA A 307 -27.57 -8.14 7.25
CA ALA A 307 -28.65 -7.47 6.55
C ALA A 307 -29.22 -8.36 5.43
N THR A 308 -30.54 -8.52 5.43
CA THR A 308 -31.30 -9.27 4.41
C THR A 308 -32.11 -8.36 3.51
N ASP A 309 -32.51 -7.18 3.99
CA ASP A 309 -33.21 -6.19 3.18
C ASP A 309 -32.29 -5.58 2.12
N ARG A 310 -32.75 -5.59 0.87
CA ARG A 310 -31.99 -5.13 -0.28
C ARG A 310 -31.66 -3.64 -0.22
N THR A 311 -32.57 -2.81 0.28
CA THR A 311 -32.36 -1.36 0.41
C THR A 311 -31.33 -1.08 1.51
N VAL A 312 -31.41 -1.81 2.63
CA VAL A 312 -30.43 -1.71 3.72
C VAL A 312 -29.04 -2.11 3.25
N LEU A 313 -28.90 -3.22 2.51
CA LEU A 313 -27.62 -3.62 1.92
C LEU A 313 -27.06 -2.55 0.96
N LEU A 314 -27.92 -1.95 0.14
CA LEU A 314 -27.50 -0.92 -0.83
C LEU A 314 -26.83 0.29 -0.15
N TRP A 315 -27.30 0.68 1.04
CA TRP A 315 -26.76 1.82 1.79
C TRP A 315 -25.68 1.46 2.82
N LEU A 316 -25.75 0.27 3.43
CA LEU A 316 -24.69 -0.19 4.34
C LEU A 316 -23.37 -0.47 3.62
N GLY A 317 -23.42 -0.90 2.35
CA GLY A 317 -22.23 -1.18 1.55
C GLY A 317 -21.29 0.02 1.38
N PRO A 318 -21.75 1.15 0.82
CA PRO A 318 -20.95 2.36 0.71
C PRO A 318 -20.58 2.93 2.09
N LEU A 319 -21.39 2.75 3.13
CA LEU A 319 -21.04 3.17 4.49
C LEU A 319 -19.88 2.34 5.07
N TYR A 320 -19.90 1.03 4.91
CA TYR A 320 -18.77 0.17 5.25
C TYR A 320 -17.50 0.60 4.51
N ALA A 321 -17.62 0.76 3.19
CA ALA A 321 -16.50 1.15 2.35
C ALA A 321 -15.97 2.55 2.66
N PHE A 322 -16.82 3.48 3.08
CA PHE A 322 -16.41 4.80 3.57
C PHE A 322 -15.41 4.70 4.72
N PHE A 323 -15.57 3.72 5.61
CA PHE A 323 -14.63 3.48 6.71
C PHE A 323 -13.36 2.73 6.28
N VAL A 324 -13.26 2.18 5.07
CA VAL A 324 -12.04 1.56 4.52
C VAL A 324 -10.91 2.58 4.27
N ALA A 325 -11.17 3.88 4.50
CA ALA A 325 -10.21 4.96 4.41
C ALA A 325 -8.90 4.78 5.20
N TRP A 326 -8.87 3.84 6.15
CA TRP A 326 -7.66 3.47 6.87
C TRP A 326 -6.48 3.09 5.97
N VAL A 327 -6.72 2.52 4.77
CA VAL A 327 -5.66 2.10 3.84
C VAL A 327 -4.80 3.29 3.42
N GLY A 328 -5.44 4.40 3.04
CA GLY A 328 -4.74 5.63 2.68
C GLY A 328 -4.06 6.31 3.88
N LEU A 329 -4.71 6.26 5.05
CA LEU A 329 -4.18 6.84 6.28
C LEU A 329 -2.93 6.11 6.79
N PHE A 330 -2.85 4.78 6.65
CA PHE A 330 -1.66 3.99 6.99
C PHE A 330 -0.41 4.52 6.29
N GLY A 331 -0.50 4.93 5.02
CA GLY A 331 0.62 5.52 4.27
C GLY A 331 1.25 6.69 5.01
N SER A 332 0.44 7.71 5.25
CA SER A 332 0.91 8.91 5.94
C SER A 332 1.30 8.67 7.40
N TYR A 333 0.57 7.80 8.11
CA TYR A 333 0.78 7.55 9.52
C TYR A 333 2.07 6.76 9.77
N PHE A 334 2.27 5.64 9.05
CA PHE A 334 3.50 4.86 9.19
C PHE A 334 4.72 5.68 8.79
N ALA A 335 4.66 6.52 7.75
CA ALA A 335 5.78 7.38 7.41
C ALA A 335 6.17 8.38 8.53
N GLU A 336 5.22 8.84 9.35
CA GLU A 336 5.49 9.85 10.39
C GLU A 336 6.07 9.28 11.69
N ILE A 337 5.74 8.03 12.04
CA ILE A 337 6.24 7.41 13.28
C ILE A 337 7.73 7.05 13.20
N TYR A 338 8.30 6.97 12.00
CA TYR A 338 9.73 6.72 11.78
C TYR A 338 10.54 8.01 11.57
N PRO A 339 11.79 8.07 12.07
CA PRO A 339 12.74 9.09 11.68
C PRO A 339 12.90 9.11 10.16
N ALA A 340 13.14 10.30 9.58
CA ALA A 340 13.21 10.45 8.12
C ALA A 340 14.26 9.54 7.45
N HIS A 341 15.32 9.17 8.18
CA HIS A 341 16.41 8.36 7.65
C HIS A 341 16.10 6.87 7.52
N VAL A 342 15.11 6.33 8.24
CA VAL A 342 14.62 4.93 8.15
C VAL A 342 13.14 4.87 7.77
N ARG A 343 12.61 5.98 7.25
CA ARG A 343 11.17 6.20 7.06
C ARG A 343 10.57 5.23 6.07
N ALA A 344 11.20 5.09 4.90
CA ALA A 344 10.66 4.23 3.85
C ALA A 344 10.74 2.75 4.27
N THR A 345 11.85 2.35 4.90
CA THR A 345 12.04 1.00 5.45
C THR A 345 10.98 0.67 6.50
N GLY A 346 10.78 1.54 7.49
CA GLY A 346 9.80 1.32 8.55
C GLY A 346 8.36 1.30 8.03
N SER A 347 7.97 2.26 7.19
CA SER A 347 6.62 2.28 6.61
C SER A 347 6.35 1.10 5.69
N GLY A 348 7.34 0.73 4.87
CA GLY A 348 7.27 -0.40 3.95
C GLY A 348 7.15 -1.72 4.70
N PHE A 349 7.93 -1.89 5.79
CA PHE A 349 7.86 -3.07 6.65
C PHE A 349 6.46 -3.26 7.23
N CYS A 350 5.91 -2.24 7.90
CA CYS A 350 4.60 -2.33 8.55
C CYS A 350 3.51 -2.76 7.57
N PHE A 351 3.36 -2.05 6.46
CA PHE A 351 2.28 -2.31 5.52
C PHE A 351 2.43 -3.66 4.80
N ASN A 352 3.63 -3.98 4.33
CA ASN A 352 3.81 -5.14 3.47
C ASN A 352 3.98 -6.46 4.23
N VAL A 353 4.54 -6.47 5.44
CA VAL A 353 4.46 -7.66 6.29
C VAL A 353 3.00 -7.94 6.60
N GLY A 354 2.21 -6.89 6.87
CA GLY A 354 0.76 -7.00 6.96
C GLY A 354 0.12 -7.57 5.69
N ARG A 355 0.54 -7.10 4.51
CA ARG A 355 0.08 -7.63 3.22
C ARG A 355 0.44 -9.12 3.04
N GLY A 356 1.65 -9.52 3.41
CA GLY A 356 2.08 -10.92 3.40
C GLY A 356 1.23 -11.82 4.31
N ILE A 357 0.92 -11.35 5.53
CA ILE A 357 -0.01 -12.06 6.43
C ILE A 357 -1.39 -12.17 5.80
N SER A 358 -1.88 -11.09 5.18
CA SER A 358 -3.22 -11.06 4.56
C SER A 358 -3.38 -11.93 3.32
N ALA A 359 -2.27 -12.37 2.69
CA ALA A 359 -2.31 -13.24 1.52
C ALA A 359 -3.00 -14.59 1.82
N PHE A 360 -3.00 -15.01 3.09
CA PHE A 360 -3.69 -16.23 3.53
C PHE A 360 -5.17 -16.02 3.86
N ALA A 361 -5.63 -14.76 3.96
CA ALA A 361 -6.99 -14.45 4.39
C ALA A 361 -8.08 -14.99 3.43
N PRO A 362 -7.97 -14.85 2.09
CA PRO A 362 -8.95 -15.42 1.17
C PRO A 362 -9.16 -16.94 1.36
N VAL A 363 -8.07 -17.69 1.53
CA VAL A 363 -8.12 -19.15 1.74
C VAL A 363 -8.75 -19.48 3.09
N LEU A 364 -8.32 -18.79 4.16
CA LEU A 364 -8.86 -18.96 5.51
C LEU A 364 -10.38 -18.73 5.54
N PHE A 365 -10.83 -17.58 5.01
CA PHE A 365 -12.24 -17.20 5.04
C PHE A 365 -13.09 -17.98 4.04
N GLY A 366 -12.53 -18.43 2.92
CA GLY A 366 -13.19 -19.34 1.99
C GLY A 366 -13.42 -20.72 2.60
N GLY A 367 -12.43 -21.27 3.30
CA GLY A 367 -12.57 -22.52 4.04
C GLY A 367 -13.61 -22.41 5.16
N LEU A 368 -13.60 -21.31 5.91
CA LEU A 368 -14.63 -21.03 6.92
C LEU A 368 -16.03 -20.90 6.30
N ALA A 369 -16.14 -20.27 5.13
CA ALA A 369 -17.41 -20.11 4.42
C ALA A 369 -17.99 -21.46 3.98
N GLN A 370 -17.15 -22.41 3.54
CA GLN A 370 -17.58 -23.77 3.19
C GLN A 370 -18.05 -24.58 4.40
N LEU A 371 -17.42 -24.38 5.56
CA LEU A 371 -17.75 -25.12 6.78
C LEU A 371 -18.99 -24.57 7.49
N VAL A 372 -19.25 -23.26 7.36
CA VAL A 372 -20.30 -22.59 8.12
C VAL A 372 -21.19 -21.72 7.23
N SER A 373 -20.72 -20.54 6.80
CA SER A 373 -21.39 -19.67 5.83
C SER A 373 -20.50 -18.47 5.45
N LEU A 374 -20.74 -17.87 4.29
CA LEU A 374 -20.11 -16.61 3.88
C LEU A 374 -20.52 -15.47 4.82
N GLN A 375 -21.79 -15.42 5.26
CA GLN A 375 -22.25 -14.46 6.26
C GLN A 375 -21.38 -14.46 7.53
N LEU A 376 -21.06 -15.64 8.09
CA LEU A 376 -20.23 -15.73 9.29
C LEU A 376 -18.76 -15.41 9.00
N ALA A 377 -18.24 -15.84 7.85
CA ALA A 377 -16.88 -15.49 7.42
C ALA A 377 -16.70 -13.96 7.31
N LEU A 378 -17.68 -13.25 6.73
CA LEU A 378 -17.70 -11.79 6.67
C LEU A 378 -17.85 -11.15 8.06
N GLY A 379 -18.70 -11.71 8.92
CA GLY A 379 -18.83 -11.26 10.32
C GLY A 379 -17.50 -11.35 11.10
N LEU A 380 -16.74 -12.42 10.91
CA LEU A 380 -15.41 -12.61 11.52
C LEU A 380 -14.36 -11.62 11.00
N CYS A 381 -14.46 -11.16 9.75
CA CYS A 381 -13.63 -10.07 9.26
C CYS A 381 -13.87 -8.77 10.09
N GLY A 382 -15.10 -8.54 10.57
CA GLY A 382 -15.40 -7.45 11.51
C GLY A 382 -14.63 -7.55 12.83
N VAL A 383 -14.43 -8.77 13.35
CA VAL A 383 -13.62 -9.02 14.56
C VAL A 383 -12.14 -8.70 14.31
N LEU A 384 -11.61 -9.00 13.13
CA LEU A 384 -10.24 -8.63 12.78
C LEU A 384 -10.08 -7.10 12.67
N PHE A 385 -11.06 -6.38 12.12
CA PHE A 385 -11.06 -4.91 12.16
C PHE A 385 -11.12 -4.37 13.58
N LEU A 386 -11.92 -4.97 14.46
CA LEU A 386 -11.98 -4.62 15.88
C LEU A 386 -10.62 -4.81 16.55
N ALA A 387 -9.99 -5.97 16.36
CA ALA A 387 -8.67 -6.27 16.89
C ALA A 387 -7.63 -5.27 16.36
N SER A 388 -7.66 -4.95 15.06
CA SER A 388 -6.79 -3.93 14.47
C SER A 388 -6.99 -2.55 15.12
N GLY A 389 -8.24 -2.15 15.34
CA GLY A 389 -8.59 -0.90 16.02
C GLY A 389 -8.06 -0.85 17.45
N ILE A 390 -8.16 -1.95 18.19
CA ILE A 390 -7.63 -2.08 19.55
C ILE A 390 -6.10 -1.96 19.55
N VAL A 391 -5.39 -2.67 18.68
CA VAL A 391 -3.92 -2.57 18.58
C VAL A 391 -3.50 -1.15 18.18
N MET A 392 -4.27 -0.48 17.31
CA MET A 392 -4.03 0.90 16.89
C MET A 392 -4.10 1.90 18.06
N ILE A 393 -4.85 1.62 19.14
CA ILE A 393 -4.85 2.43 20.36
C ILE A 393 -3.46 2.43 21.03
N PHE A 394 -2.67 1.37 20.88
CA PHE A 394 -1.34 1.30 21.49
C PHE A 394 -0.26 1.96 20.61
N MET A 395 -0.56 2.30 19.36
CA MET A 395 0.41 2.94 18.46
C MET A 395 0.73 4.39 18.89
N PRO A 396 1.94 4.91 18.66
CA PRO A 396 2.34 6.25 19.13
C PRO A 396 1.57 7.37 18.43
N ASN A 397 1.42 8.53 19.07
CA ASN A 397 0.80 9.67 18.41
C ASN A 397 1.82 10.40 17.52
N SER A 398 1.61 10.42 16.21
CA SER A 398 2.62 10.90 15.23
C SER A 398 2.91 12.40 15.37
N GLU A 399 1.92 13.19 15.76
CA GLU A 399 2.06 14.64 15.97
C GLU A 399 2.97 14.98 17.15
N ARG A 400 2.87 14.22 18.25
CA ARG A 400 3.76 14.39 19.42
C ARG A 400 5.21 14.07 19.07
N LEU A 401 5.43 13.08 18.22
CA LEU A 401 6.76 12.72 17.72
C LEU A 401 7.33 13.77 16.76
N ALA A 402 6.49 14.40 15.95
CA ALA A 402 6.90 15.47 15.04
C ALA A 402 7.35 16.74 15.81
N ILE A 403 6.66 17.07 16.90
CA ILE A 403 7.02 18.19 17.79
C ILE A 403 8.33 17.87 18.53
N ALA A 404 8.46 16.68 19.11
CA ALA A 404 9.66 16.27 19.86
C ALA A 404 10.95 16.21 19.01
N ARG A 405 10.83 16.16 17.67
CA ARG A 405 11.96 16.08 16.73
C ARG A 405 12.34 17.42 16.10
N GLN A 406 11.66 18.52 16.43
CA GLN A 406 12.13 19.86 16.05
C GLN A 406 13.30 20.24 16.96
N PRO A 407 14.49 20.58 16.42
CA PRO A 407 15.57 21.12 17.24
C PRO A 407 15.08 22.41 17.89
N ASP A 408 15.31 22.54 19.19
CA ASP A 408 14.87 23.68 19.98
C ASP A 408 15.46 24.95 19.37
N LYS A 409 14.61 25.88 18.93
CA LYS A 409 15.05 27.12 18.28
C LYS A 409 15.75 28.08 19.26
N THR A 410 15.78 27.74 20.54
CA THR A 410 16.38 28.52 21.62
C THR A 410 17.91 28.43 21.66
N ASP A 411 18.52 27.32 21.21
CA ASP A 411 19.99 27.17 21.25
C ASP A 411 20.75 27.98 20.20
N ASN A 412 20.08 28.45 19.14
CA ASN A 412 20.71 29.31 18.12
C ASN A 412 20.72 30.81 18.45
N LEU A 413 20.10 31.23 19.55
CA LEU A 413 20.12 32.63 20.00
C LEU A 413 21.18 32.90 21.08
N ALA A 414 21.75 31.87 21.70
CA ALA A 414 22.76 32.01 22.75
C ALA A 414 24.20 32.18 22.22
N SER A 415 24.44 31.91 20.93
CA SER A 415 25.79 31.97 20.33
C SER A 415 26.11 33.29 19.59
N SER A 416 25.19 34.25 19.53
CA SER A 416 25.38 35.50 18.76
C SER A 416 25.61 36.77 19.59
N SER A 417 25.81 36.66 20.91
CA SER A 417 26.13 37.82 21.76
C SER A 417 27.55 37.71 22.33
N LEU A 418 28.56 37.97 21.50
CA LEU A 418 29.88 38.35 22.00
C LEU A 418 29.86 39.87 22.28
N PRO A 419 30.32 40.32 23.47
CA PRO A 419 30.29 41.73 23.83
C PRO A 419 31.44 42.48 23.12
N VAL A 420 31.10 43.58 22.46
CA VAL A 420 32.07 44.61 22.09
C VAL A 420 32.57 45.23 23.39
N ARG A 421 33.86 45.07 23.67
CA ARG A 421 34.58 45.71 24.78
C ARG A 421 35.09 47.11 24.35
N PRO A 422 35.32 48.00 25.34
CA PRO A 422 34.95 49.42 25.31
C PRO A 422 35.81 50.32 24.43
#